data_AF-A0A4V2RCM9-F1
#
_entry.id   AF-A0A4V2RCM9-F1
#
_cell.length_a   1.000
_cell.length_b   1.000
_cell.length_c   1.000
_cell.angle_alpha   90.00
_cell.angle_beta   90.00
_cell.angle_gamma   90.00
#
_symmetry.space_group_name_H-M   'P 1'
#
loop_
_entity.id
_entity.type
_entity.pdbx_description
1 polymer ?
#
loop_
_entity_poly.entity_id
_entity_poly.type
_entity_poly.pdbx_seq_one_letter_code
_entity_poly.pdbx_strand_id
1 'polypeptide(L)' 'MRALALLELVLLGYLTYLLIDLVIVFFTEGVVVMAIDLVTGGAKTIAIVCGLALIADIWRVKKRERLIKKRRLSPDRVL' A
#
# COMPACT_ATOMS: atom_id res chain seq x y z
N MET A 1 14.59 8.12 6.64
CA MET A 1 13.33 7.57 7.19
C MET A 1 12.10 8.33 6.71
N ARG A 2 12.16 9.66 6.47
CA ARG A 2 11.03 10.47 5.98
C ARG A 2 10.54 10.14 4.57
N ALA A 3 11.44 9.84 3.62
CA ALA A 3 11.05 9.55 2.23
C ALA A 3 10.19 8.28 2.08
N LEU A 4 10.42 7.26 2.93
CA LEU A 4 9.64 6.01 2.88
C LEU A 4 8.25 6.19 3.52
N ALA A 5 8.16 6.99 4.58
CA ALA A 5 6.89 7.35 5.20
C ALA A 5 6.03 8.22 4.26
N LEU A 6 6.65 9.13 3.50
CA LEU A 6 5.97 9.88 2.43
C LEU A 6 5.43 8.94 1.35
N LEU A 7 6.22 7.93 0.94
CA LEU A 7 5.78 6.93 -0.03
C LEU A 7 4.57 6.13 0.45
N GLU A 8 4.59 5.65 1.70
CA GLU A 8 3.44 4.99 2.34
C GLU A 8 2.19 5.89 2.36
N LEU A 9 2.36 7.17 2.69
CA LEU A 9 1.26 8.14 2.76
C LEU A 9 0.66 8.42 1.38
N VAL A 10 1.51 8.52 0.35
CA VAL A 10 1.07 8.66 -1.04
C VAL A 10 0.36 7.38 -1.51
N LEU A 11 0.87 6.20 -1.13
CA LEU A 11 0.24 4.92 -1.47
C LEU A 11 -1.13 4.77 -0.82
N LEU A 12 -1.25 5.13 0.45
CA LEU A 12 -2.52 5.17 1.19
C LEU A 12 -3.50 6.16 0.53
N GLY A 13 -3.03 7.36 0.17
CA GLY A 13 -3.83 8.36 -0.54
C GLY A 13 -4.36 7.84 -1.87
N TYR A 14 -3.50 7.15 -2.63
CA TYR A 14 -3.87 6.55 -3.90
C TYR A 14 -4.86 5.40 -3.74
N LEU A 15 -4.71 4.58 -2.69
CA LEU A 15 -5.65 3.52 -2.35
C LEU A 15 -7.03 4.09 -1.97
N THR A 16 -7.08 5.16 -1.17
CA THR A 16 -8.34 5.84 -0.84
C THR A 16 -9.00 6.45 -2.06
N TYR A 17 -8.22 7.02 -2.98
CA TYR A 17 -8.74 7.51 -4.26
C TYR A 17 -9.37 6.39 -5.09
N LEU A 18 -8.66 5.27 -5.23
CA LEU A 18 -9.16 4.07 -5.94
C LEU A 18 -10.46 3.53 -5.33
N LEU A 19 -10.58 3.56 -4.00
CA LEU A 19 -11.81 3.15 -3.32
C LEU A 19 -12.99 4.09 -3.62
N ILE A 20 -12.75 5.41 -3.61
CA ILE A 20 -13.80 6.39 -3.92
C ILE A 20 -14.25 6.24 -5.38
N ASP A 21 -13.31 6.08 -6.30
CA ASP A 21 -13.59 5.87 -7.72
C ASP A 21 -14.44 4.61 -7.94
N LEU A 22 -14.10 3.52 -7.25
CA LEU A 22 -14.88 2.28 -7.30
C LEU A 22 -16.31 2.46 -6.79
N VAL A 23 -16.50 3.26 -5.72
CA VAL A 23 -17.83 3.61 -5.20
C VAL A 23 -18.60 4.47 -6.21
N ILE A 24 -17.96 5.42 -6.88
CA ILE A 24 -18.62 6.23 -7.91
C ILE A 24 -19.10 5.34 -9.05
N VAL A 25 -18.23 4.49 -9.60
CA VAL A 25 -18.57 3.54 -10.67
C VAL A 25 -19.71 2.62 -10.26
N PHE A 26 -19.73 2.15 -9.01
CA PHE A 26 -20.83 1.36 -8.45
C PHE A 26 -22.17 2.10 -8.52
N PHE A 27 -22.19 3.40 -8.22
CA PHE A 27 -23.41 4.22 -8.24
C PHE A 27 -23.82 4.66 -9.66
N THR A 28 -22.88 4.87 -10.58
CA THR A 28 -23.17 5.37 -11.93
C THR A 28 -23.50 4.27 -12.92
N GLU A 29 -22.79 3.14 -12.85
CA GLU A 29 -22.86 2.07 -13.86
C GLU A 29 -23.34 0.73 -13.29
N GLY A 30 -23.43 0.63 -11.96
CA GLY A 30 -23.94 -0.55 -11.27
C GLY A 30 -22.89 -1.64 -11.03
N VAL A 31 -23.27 -2.64 -10.23
CA VAL A 31 -22.37 -3.66 -9.68
C VAL A 31 -21.69 -4.51 -10.75
N VAL A 32 -22.39 -4.78 -11.86
CA VAL A 32 -21.89 -5.66 -12.93
C VAL A 32 -20.75 -5.00 -13.68
N VAL A 33 -20.87 -3.72 -14.01
CA VAL A 33 -19.80 -2.99 -14.70
C VAL A 33 -18.62 -2.78 -13.78
N MET A 34 -18.86 -2.46 -12.50
CA MET A 34 -17.80 -2.41 -11.48
C MET A 34 -17.04 -3.74 -11.38
N ALA A 35 -17.72 -4.88 -11.38
CA ALA A 35 -17.08 -6.19 -11.31
C ALA A 35 -16.26 -6.51 -12.57
N ILE A 36 -16.75 -6.14 -13.76
CA ILE A 36 -16.00 -6.30 -15.02
C ILE A 36 -14.74 -5.44 -14.98
N ASP A 37 -14.88 -4.16 -14.63
CA ASP A 37 -13.77 -3.20 -14.60
C ASP A 37 -12.71 -3.58 -13.55
N LEU A 38 -13.16 -4.11 -12.41
CA LEU A 38 -12.29 -4.68 -11.40
C LEU A 38 -11.54 -5.91 -11.93
N VAL A 39 -12.17 -6.79 -12.70
CA VAL A 39 -11.53 -8.00 -13.25
C VAL A 39 -10.59 -7.71 -14.42
N THR A 40 -10.93 -6.76 -15.30
CA THR A 40 -10.13 -6.44 -16.50
C THR A 40 -8.95 -5.52 -16.21
N GLY A 41 -9.11 -4.52 -15.33
CA GLY A 41 -8.11 -3.47 -15.12
C GLY A 41 -7.83 -3.14 -13.65
N GLY A 42 -8.87 -2.92 -12.85
CA GLY A 42 -8.76 -2.43 -11.47
C GLY A 42 -7.96 -3.34 -10.54
N ALA A 43 -8.19 -4.66 -10.61
CA ALA A 43 -7.52 -5.64 -9.75
C ALA A 43 -6.03 -5.75 -10.02
N LYS A 44 -5.58 -5.59 -11.28
CA LYS A 44 -4.14 -5.56 -11.59
C LYS A 44 -3.48 -4.34 -10.95
N THR A 45 -4.10 -3.18 -11.05
CA THR A 45 -3.56 -1.92 -10.51
C THR A 45 -3.50 -1.99 -8.98
N ILE A 46 -4.57 -2.49 -8.34
CA ILE A 46 -4.61 -2.69 -6.88
C ILE A 46 -3.56 -3.72 -6.44
N ALA A 47 -3.40 -4.84 -7.17
CA ALA A 47 -2.41 -5.86 -6.85
C ALA A 47 -0.96 -5.34 -6.97
N ILE A 48 -0.68 -4.52 -7.99
CA ILE A 48 0.64 -3.88 -8.16
C ILE A 48 0.92 -2.90 -7.02
N VAL A 49 -0.07 -2.07 -6.66
CA VAL A 49 0.05 -1.11 -5.55
C VAL A 49 0.28 -1.84 -4.23
N CYS A 50 -0.51 -2.86 -3.92
CA CYS A 50 -0.33 -3.68 -2.73
C CYS A 50 1.02 -4.43 -2.72
N GLY A 51 1.46 -4.94 -3.87
CA GLY A 51 2.76 -5.58 -4.01
C GLY A 51 3.92 -4.63 -3.72
N LEU A 52 3.87 -3.41 -4.24
CA LEU A 52 4.84 -2.36 -3.94
C LEU A 52 4.82 -1.96 -2.46
N ALA A 53 3.64 -1.89 -1.84
CA ALA A 53 3.50 -1.64 -0.40
C ALA A 53 4.21 -2.71 0.43
N LEU A 54 3.94 -3.99 0.14
CA LEU A 54 4.54 -5.14 0.83
C LEU A 54 6.05 -5.18 0.66
N ILE A 55 6.55 -4.93 -0.55
CA ILE A 55 7.99 -4.87 -0.81
C ILE A 55 8.63 -3.74 0.01
N ALA A 56 8.01 -2.56 0.04
CA ALA A 56 8.50 -1.42 0.83
C ALA A 56 8.52 -1.74 2.34
N ASP A 57 7.49 -2.42 2.85
CA ASP A 57 7.37 -2.76 4.26
C ASP A 57 8.36 -3.87 4.67
N ILE A 58 8.52 -4.92 3.86
CA ILE A 58 9.56 -5.95 4.04
C ILE A 58 10.95 -5.31 4.05
N TRP A 59 11.19 -4.34 3.16
CA TRP A 59 12.47 -3.63 3.11
C TRP A 59 12.69 -2.78 4.37
N ARG A 60 11.63 -2.20 4.94
CA ARG A 60 11.64 -1.45 6.20
C ARG A 60 11.96 -2.36 7.38
N VAL A 61 11.32 -3.51 7.49
CA VAL A 61 11.59 -4.53 8.54
C VAL A 61 13.04 -5.00 8.45
N LYS A 62 13.50 -5.37 7.24
CA LYS A 62 14.87 -5.85 7.02
C LYS A 62 15.93 -4.78 7.27
N LYS A 63 15.59 -3.49 7.10
CA LYS A 63 16.47 -2.36 7.44
C LYS A 63 16.49 -2.11 8.95
N ARG A 64 15.34 -2.21 9.65
CA ARG A 64 15.27 -2.14 11.13
C ARG A 64 16.05 -3.28 11.78
N GLU A 65 15.85 -4.53 11.33
CA GLU A 65 16.63 -5.69 11.81
C GLU A 65 18.13 -5.49 11.63
N ARG A 66 18.59 -5.02 10.46
CA ARG A 66 20.01 -4.74 10.22
C ARG A 66 20.58 -3.66 11.15
N LEU A 67 19.77 -2.70 11.57
CA LEU A 67 20.18 -1.64 12.51
C LEU A 67 20.23 -2.15 13.96
N ILE A 68 19.30 -3.03 14.36
CA ILE A 68 19.29 -3.73 15.64
C ILE A 68 20.49 -4.67 15.75
N LYS A 69 20.77 -5.46 14.70
CA LYS A 69 21.90 -6.40 14.64
C LYS A 69 23.27 -5.70 14.71
N LYS A 70 23.35 -4.44 14.29
CA LYS A 70 24.54 -3.57 14.42
C LYS A 70 24.63 -2.86 15.79
N ARG A 71 23.79 -3.19 16.77
CA ARG A 71 23.68 -2.54 18.11
C ARG A 71 23.50 -1.02 18.06
N ARG A 72 23.02 -0.45 16.94
CA ARG A 72 22.75 1.00 16.83
C ARG A 72 21.33 1.38 17.23
N LEU A 73 20.46 0.41 17.52
CA LEU A 73 19.17 0.61 18.17
C LEU A 73 19.08 -0.35 19.37
N SER A 74 18.82 0.18 20.56
CA SER A 74 18.47 -0.63 21.73
C SER A 74 17.09 -1.29 21.49
N PRO A 75 16.95 -2.58 21.82
CA PRO A 75 15.70 -3.34 21.65
C PRO A 75 14.51 -2.79 22.47
N ASP A 76 14.75 -1.89 23.42
CA ASP A 76 13.69 -1.29 24.25
C ASP A 76 12.81 -0.24 23.55
N ARG A 77 13.15 0.19 22.32
CA ARG A 77 12.30 1.11 21.51
C ARG A 77 11.43 0.37 20.48
N VAL A 78 11.15 -0.90 20.74
CA VAL A 78 10.35 -1.78 19.87
C VAL A 78 8.87 -1.84 20.31
N LEU A 79 8.51 -1.21 21.45
CA LEU A 79 7.11 -0.96 21.82
C LEU A 79 6.56 0.31 21.17
#